data_AF-A0A0G2K0M2-F1
#
_entry.id   AF-A0A0G2K0M2-F1
#
_cell.length_a   1.000
_cell.length_b   1.000
_cell.length_c   1.000
_cell.angle_alpha   90.00
_cell.angle_beta   90.00
_cell.angle_gamma   90.00
#
_symmetry.space_group_name_H-M   'P 1'
#
loop_
_entity.id
_entity.type
_entity.pdbx_description
1 polymer ?
#
loop_
_entity_poly.entity_id
_entity_poly.type
_entity_poly.pdbx_seq_one_letter_code
_entity_poly.pdbx_strand_id
1 'polypeptide(L)'
;MLIKKRYNSQMGGFALTTLAWIICCISIGLPQWRVWHFQDPEVFKPTTAFVGMWRVCTFQHNDNFSNIRICHRYNYHDTFIPLDIRVTQQLLLVASFLGLVGKATTIISLWNVCGGRVRTNTTYNPFGLSGILNIIASSFLCLAVLFNYISIILQEGIVFPPSFNVPSQPDTQEIGSAMALAIIAAVFFLLSGTILLTSTFPREKPMHSKY
;
A
#
# COMPACT_ATOMS: atom_id res chain seq x y z
N MET A 1 33.90 1.16 -12.33
CA MET A 1 32.90 2.18 -11.93
C MET A 1 31.46 1.78 -12.29
N LEU A 2 31.17 1.37 -13.53
CA LEU A 2 29.80 1.03 -13.98
C LEU A 2 29.14 -0.13 -13.22
N ILE A 3 29.87 -1.20 -12.93
CA ILE A 3 29.37 -2.37 -12.17
C ILE A 3 28.91 -1.95 -10.76
N LYS A 4 29.73 -1.16 -10.04
CA LYS A 4 29.40 -0.63 -8.71
C LYS A 4 28.13 0.23 -8.73
N LYS A 5 27.97 1.12 -9.73
CA LYS A 5 26.76 1.95 -9.88
C LYS A 5 25.51 1.09 -10.08
N ARG A 6 25.58 0.01 -10.87
CA ARG A 6 24.44 -0.89 -11.11
C ARG A 6 24.10 -1.74 -9.89
N TYR A 7 25.10 -2.29 -9.20
CA TYR A 7 24.89 -3.01 -7.94
C TYR A 7 24.19 -2.12 -6.89
N ASN A 8 24.65 -0.87 -6.74
CA ASN A 8 24.01 0.10 -5.86
C ASN A 8 22.56 0.39 -6.28
N SER A 9 22.29 0.49 -7.59
CA SER A 9 20.95 0.69 -8.13
C SER A 9 20.01 -0.48 -7.80
N GLN A 10 20.48 -1.72 -7.98
CA GLN A 10 19.71 -2.93 -7.66
C GLN A 10 19.41 -3.03 -6.16
N MET A 11 20.41 -2.73 -5.32
CA MET A 11 20.24 -2.71 -3.86
C MET A 11 19.26 -1.61 -3.42
N GLY A 12 19.33 -0.43 -4.05
CA GLY A 12 18.37 0.65 -3.84
C GLY A 12 16.94 0.24 -4.25
N GLY A 13 16.79 -0.44 -5.39
CA GLY A 13 15.52 -1.00 -5.85
C GLY A 13 14.92 -1.98 -4.85
N PHE A 14 15.71 -2.92 -4.34
CA PHE A 14 15.31 -3.89 -3.31
C PHE A 14 14.92 -3.22 -1.98
N ALA A 15 15.71 -2.25 -1.52
CA ALA A 15 15.43 -1.50 -0.30
C ALA A 15 14.09 -0.75 -0.42
N LEU A 16 13.86 -0.08 -1.55
CA LEU A 16 12.59 0.61 -1.83
C LEU A 16 11.41 -0.37 -1.91
N THR A 17 11.54 -1.54 -2.55
CA THR A 17 10.47 -2.57 -2.56
C THR A 17 10.12 -2.98 -1.14
N THR A 18 11.13 -3.22 -0.30
CA THR A 18 10.94 -3.68 1.08
C THR A 18 10.24 -2.62 1.93
N LEU A 19 10.69 -1.37 1.84
CA LEU A 19 10.06 -0.24 2.53
C LEU A 19 8.61 -0.02 2.04
N ALA A 20 8.39 -0.02 0.73
CA ALA A 20 7.07 0.13 0.13
C ALA A 20 6.09 -0.94 0.64
N TRP A 21 6.53 -2.20 0.67
CA TRP A 21 5.71 -3.31 1.13
C TRP A 21 5.37 -3.21 2.62
N ILE A 22 6.34 -2.86 3.48
CA ILE A 22 6.10 -2.66 4.91
C ILE A 22 5.10 -1.53 5.15
N ILE A 23 5.30 -0.37 4.49
CA ILE A 23 4.41 0.79 4.62
C ILE A 23 3.00 0.45 4.10
N CYS A 24 2.89 -0.30 3.01
CA CYS A 24 1.62 -0.81 2.48
C CYS A 24 0.89 -1.67 3.52
N CYS A 25 1.56 -2.66 4.14
CA CYS A 25 0.97 -3.49 5.20
C CYS A 25 0.52 -2.67 6.42
N ILE A 26 1.31 -1.66 6.82
CA ILE A 26 0.94 -0.75 7.91
C ILE A 26 -0.31 0.06 7.55
N SER A 27 -0.35 0.63 6.35
CA SER A 27 -1.49 1.39 5.83
C SER A 27 -2.78 0.56 5.83
N ILE A 28 -2.70 -0.70 5.39
CA ILE A 28 -3.80 -1.67 5.41
C ILE A 28 -4.33 -1.86 6.86
N GLY A 29 -3.44 -2.02 7.84
CA GLY A 29 -3.84 -2.29 9.22
C GLY A 29 -4.38 -1.09 10.00
N LEU A 30 -4.12 0.14 9.54
CA LEU A 30 -4.49 1.36 10.27
C LEU A 30 -5.97 1.76 10.01
N PRO A 31 -6.68 2.26 11.04
CA PRO A 31 -8.05 2.73 10.89
C PRO A 31 -8.13 4.13 10.24
N GLN A 32 -7.01 4.82 10.03
CA GLN A 32 -6.98 6.23 9.66
C GLN A 32 -6.96 6.40 8.13
N TRP A 33 -7.89 5.76 7.41
CA TRP A 33 -8.06 6.03 5.98
C TRP A 33 -8.93 7.25 5.75
N ARG A 34 -10.08 7.27 6.43
CA ARG A 34 -11.04 8.38 6.46
C ARG A 34 -11.17 8.87 7.89
N VAL A 35 -11.00 10.16 8.11
CA VAL A 35 -11.30 10.81 9.40
C VAL A 35 -12.68 11.44 9.28
N TRP A 36 -13.60 11.01 10.12
CA TRP A 36 -14.98 11.51 10.15
C TRP A 36 -15.15 12.42 11.35
N HIS A 37 -15.62 13.63 11.14
CA HIS A 37 -16.07 14.52 12.19
C HIS A 37 -17.58 14.56 12.19
N PHE A 38 -18.17 14.40 13.38
CA PHE A 38 -19.61 14.46 13.57
C PHE A 38 -19.93 14.87 15.00
N GLN A 39 -21.16 15.33 15.22
CA GLN A 39 -21.71 15.49 16.56
C GLN A 39 -22.24 14.16 17.09
N ASP A 40 -21.79 13.77 18.29
CA ASP A 40 -22.31 12.60 18.98
C ASP A 40 -23.84 12.73 19.14
N PRO A 41 -24.64 11.77 18.66
CA PRO A 41 -26.10 11.89 18.65
C PRO A 41 -26.73 11.89 20.05
N GLU A 42 -26.03 11.36 21.06
CA GLU A 42 -26.53 11.25 22.43
C GLU A 42 -26.01 12.40 23.31
N VAL A 43 -24.72 12.75 23.18
CA VAL A 43 -24.05 13.76 24.03
C VAL A 43 -24.00 15.14 23.37
N PHE A 44 -24.33 15.26 22.07
CA PHE A 44 -24.22 16.48 21.27
C PHE A 44 -22.84 17.15 21.34
N LYS A 45 -21.78 16.35 21.51
CA LYS A 45 -20.39 16.81 21.54
C LYS A 45 -19.71 16.48 20.22
N PRO A 46 -18.87 17.39 19.68
CA PRO A 46 -18.03 17.06 18.53
C PRO A 46 -17.13 15.88 18.86
N THR A 47 -17.19 14.83 18.04
CA THR A 47 -16.36 13.64 18.16
C THR A 47 -15.78 13.26 16.81
N THR A 48 -14.89 12.26 16.81
CA THR A 48 -14.20 11.82 15.61
C THR A 48 -14.18 10.30 15.53
N ALA A 49 -14.53 9.76 14.36
CA ALA A 49 -14.32 8.37 14.03
C ALA A 49 -13.18 8.23 13.01
N PHE A 50 -12.35 7.22 13.22
CA PHE A 50 -11.38 6.76 12.25
C PHE A 50 -11.95 5.55 11.52
N VAL A 51 -12.33 5.76 10.26
CA VAL A 51 -12.89 4.72 9.41
C VAL A 51 -11.75 4.16 8.55
N GLY A 52 -11.33 2.96 8.90
CA GLY A 52 -10.37 2.17 8.15
C GLY A 52 -11.06 1.28 7.14
N MET A 53 -10.25 0.58 6.36
CA MET A 53 -10.78 -0.43 5.44
C MET A 53 -11.25 -1.69 6.16
N TRP A 54 -10.68 -2.07 7.32
CA TRP A 54 -11.05 -3.30 8.06
C TRP A 54 -11.64 -3.05 9.45
N ARG A 55 -11.67 -1.81 9.93
CA ARG A 55 -12.20 -1.45 11.25
C ARG A 55 -12.55 0.03 11.35
N VAL A 56 -13.54 0.34 12.17
CA VAL A 56 -13.82 1.69 12.66
C VAL A 56 -13.30 1.82 14.09
N CYS A 57 -12.76 2.98 14.44
CA CYS A 57 -12.46 3.32 15.82
C CYS A 57 -13.06 4.67 16.20
N THR A 58 -13.77 4.73 17.32
CA THR A 58 -14.33 5.95 17.90
C THR A 58 -13.62 6.27 19.22
N PHE A 59 -13.62 7.54 19.61
CA PHE A 59 -13.22 7.94 20.95
C PHE A 59 -14.47 8.21 21.77
N GLN A 60 -14.63 7.46 22.86
CA GLN A 60 -15.68 7.71 23.83
C GLN A 60 -15.05 8.36 25.06
N HIS A 61 -15.67 9.45 25.52
CA HIS A 61 -15.33 10.04 26.80
C HIS A 61 -16.00 9.21 27.90
N ASN A 62 -15.19 8.59 28.76
CA ASN A 62 -15.70 7.94 29.96
C ASN A 62 -15.64 8.92 31.14
N ASP A 63 -16.54 8.79 32.11
CA ASP A 63 -16.64 9.66 33.29
C ASP A 63 -15.34 9.72 34.12
N ASN A 64 -14.47 8.71 33.98
CA ASN A 64 -13.15 8.63 34.64
C ASN A 64 -12.01 9.36 33.87
N PHE A 65 -12.32 10.33 33.02
CA PHE A 65 -11.34 11.17 32.30
C PHE A 65 -10.35 10.43 31.36
N SER A 66 -10.52 9.12 31.14
CA SER A 66 -9.76 8.38 30.12
C SER A 66 -10.57 8.32 28.83
N ASN A 67 -9.98 8.84 27.74
CA ASN A 67 -10.54 8.66 26.40
C ASN A 67 -10.34 7.20 26.00
N ILE A 68 -11.39 6.39 26.09
CA ILE A 68 -11.33 5.00 25.66
C ILE A 68 -11.54 4.97 24.15
N ARG A 69 -10.56 4.43 23.43
CA ARG A 69 -10.70 4.15 22.01
C ARG A 69 -11.37 2.78 21.86
N ILE A 70 -12.59 2.78 21.36
CA ILE A 70 -13.32 1.55 21.02
C ILE A 70 -13.14 1.31 19.53
N CYS A 71 -12.78 0.08 19.15
CA CYS A 71 -12.60 -0.30 17.76
C CYS A 71 -13.44 -1.52 17.42
N HIS A 72 -14.25 -1.40 16.37
CA HIS A 72 -15.03 -2.51 15.82
C HIS A 72 -14.43 -2.96 14.49
N ARG A 73 -14.18 -4.27 14.37
CA ARG A 73 -13.70 -4.88 13.12
C ARG A 73 -14.89 -5.22 12.24
N TYR A 74 -14.71 -5.10 10.93
CA TYR A 74 -15.68 -5.55 9.95
C TYR A 74 -15.30 -6.94 9.46
N ASN A 75 -16.30 -7.77 9.17
CA ASN A 75 -16.12 -8.93 8.33
C ASN A 75 -16.39 -8.56 6.87
N TYR A 76 -15.70 -9.21 5.94
CA TYR A 76 -15.86 -8.93 4.51
C TYR A 76 -17.31 -9.14 4.00
N HIS A 77 -18.08 -10.01 4.67
CA HIS A 77 -19.46 -10.34 4.35
C HIS A 77 -20.50 -9.47 5.07
N ASP A 78 -20.07 -8.48 5.86
CA ASP A 78 -20.99 -7.57 6.53
C ASP A 78 -21.76 -6.72 5.50
N THR A 79 -23.09 -6.77 5.57
CA THR A 79 -23.98 -6.18 4.57
C THR A 79 -23.95 -4.65 4.55
N PHE A 80 -23.60 -4.03 5.67
CA PHE A 80 -23.52 -2.57 5.81
C PHE A 80 -22.27 -1.96 5.14
N ILE A 81 -21.28 -2.77 4.76
CA ILE A 81 -20.06 -2.26 4.13
C ILE A 81 -20.38 -1.90 2.67
N PRO A 82 -20.14 -0.64 2.25
CA PRO A 82 -20.40 -0.23 0.88
C PRO A 82 -19.38 -0.82 -0.11
N LEU A 83 -19.73 -0.78 -1.40
CA LEU A 83 -18.96 -1.44 -2.47
C LEU A 83 -17.58 -0.80 -2.67
N ASP A 84 -17.47 0.52 -2.52
CA ASP A 84 -16.22 1.29 -2.57
C ASP A 84 -15.18 0.72 -1.60
N ILE A 85 -15.55 0.50 -0.34
CA ILE A 85 -14.66 -0.08 0.67
C ILE A 85 -14.24 -1.49 0.29
N ARG A 86 -15.18 -2.34 -0.16
CA ARG A 86 -14.85 -3.70 -0.59
C ARG A 86 -13.87 -3.71 -1.77
N VAL A 87 -14.07 -2.84 -2.75
CA VAL A 87 -13.15 -2.72 -3.90
C VAL A 87 -11.77 -2.24 -3.43
N THR A 88 -11.70 -1.21 -2.58
CA THR A 88 -10.45 -0.70 -2.02
C THR A 88 -9.72 -1.77 -1.18
N GLN A 89 -10.43 -2.55 -0.36
CA GLN A 89 -9.85 -3.68 0.38
C GLN A 89 -9.18 -4.69 -0.56
N GLN A 90 -9.84 -5.09 -1.64
CA GLN A 90 -9.30 -6.05 -2.59
C GLN A 90 -8.09 -5.48 -3.34
N LEU A 91 -8.15 -4.22 -3.80
CA LEU A 91 -7.03 -3.54 -4.43
C LEU A 91 -5.79 -3.50 -3.53
N LEU A 92 -5.98 -3.21 -2.25
CA LEU A 92 -4.91 -3.17 -1.26
C LEU A 92 -4.28 -4.55 -1.02
N LEU A 93 -5.11 -5.59 -0.87
CA LEU A 93 -4.62 -6.96 -0.67
C LEU A 93 -3.86 -7.46 -1.89
N VAL A 94 -4.38 -7.23 -3.10
CA VAL A 94 -3.71 -7.58 -4.35
C VAL A 94 -2.39 -6.82 -4.49
N ALA A 95 -2.37 -5.52 -4.21
CA ALA A 95 -1.14 -4.73 -4.25
C ALA A 95 -0.09 -5.23 -3.25
N SER A 96 -0.50 -5.56 -2.01
CA SER A 96 0.39 -6.12 -0.99
C SER A 96 0.95 -7.47 -1.42
N PHE A 97 0.12 -8.35 -1.99
CA PHE A 97 0.54 -9.64 -2.50
C PHE A 97 1.53 -9.50 -3.66
N LEU A 98 1.22 -8.64 -4.65
CA LEU A 98 2.13 -8.38 -5.77
C LEU A 98 3.46 -7.78 -5.32
N GLY A 99 3.44 -6.88 -4.32
CA GLY A 99 4.65 -6.34 -3.72
C GLY A 99 5.50 -7.42 -3.03
N LEU A 100 4.86 -8.39 -2.36
CA LEU A 100 5.55 -9.54 -1.76
C LEU A 100 6.20 -10.44 -2.82
N VAL A 101 5.47 -10.77 -3.89
CA VAL A 101 6.01 -11.56 -5.01
C VAL A 101 7.12 -10.79 -5.72
N GLY A 102 6.99 -9.48 -5.92
CA GLY A 102 8.04 -8.60 -6.45
C GLY A 102 9.30 -8.67 -5.59
N LYS A 103 9.16 -8.53 -4.27
CA LYS A 103 10.29 -8.67 -3.33
C LYS A 103 10.95 -10.06 -3.43
N ALA A 104 10.16 -11.13 -3.44
CA ALA A 104 10.68 -12.49 -3.54
C ALA A 104 11.46 -12.72 -4.85
N THR A 105 10.91 -12.25 -5.98
CA THR A 105 11.59 -12.34 -7.28
C THR A 105 12.88 -11.52 -7.30
N THR A 106 12.92 -10.34 -6.66
CA THR A 106 14.18 -9.58 -6.50
C THR A 106 15.23 -10.36 -5.70
N ILE A 107 14.85 -11.01 -4.60
CA ILE A 107 15.78 -11.82 -3.79
C ILE A 107 16.36 -12.97 -4.62
N ILE A 108 15.51 -13.68 -5.36
CA ILE A 108 15.93 -14.76 -6.26
C ILE A 108 16.91 -14.24 -7.32
N SER A 109 16.60 -13.08 -7.91
CA SER A 109 17.46 -12.46 -8.92
C SER A 109 18.81 -12.02 -8.34
N LEU A 110 18.82 -11.42 -7.15
CA LEU A 110 20.06 -11.09 -6.44
C LEU A 110 20.90 -12.35 -6.16
N TRP A 111 20.27 -13.42 -5.69
CA TRP A 111 20.97 -14.67 -5.41
C TRP A 111 21.58 -15.28 -6.68
N ASN A 112 20.84 -15.30 -7.79
CA ASN A 112 21.35 -15.80 -9.07
C ASN A 112 22.52 -14.95 -9.61
N VAL A 113 22.48 -13.63 -9.43
CA VAL A 113 23.56 -12.71 -9.83
C VAL A 113 24.79 -12.90 -8.95
N CYS A 114 24.64 -12.92 -7.63
CA CYS A 114 25.74 -13.13 -6.68
C CYS A 114 26.35 -14.54 -6.80
N GLY A 115 25.54 -15.56 -7.09
CA GLY A 115 25.99 -16.93 -7.28
C GLY A 115 26.61 -17.22 -8.66
N GLY A 116 26.77 -16.21 -9.53
CA GLY A 116 27.36 -16.39 -10.86
C GLY A 116 26.53 -17.25 -11.83
N ARG A 117 25.26 -17.53 -11.50
CA ARG A 117 24.37 -18.38 -12.32
C ARG A 117 23.75 -17.62 -13.49
N VAL A 118 23.73 -16.29 -13.45
CA VAL A 118 23.28 -15.47 -14.57
C VAL A 118 24.36 -15.43 -15.64
N ARG A 119 24.11 -16.13 -16.77
CA ARG A 119 24.98 -16.08 -17.94
C ARG A 119 24.87 -14.69 -18.58
N THR A 120 25.99 -13.98 -18.64
CA THR A 120 26.15 -12.61 -19.22
C THR A 120 25.70 -12.48 -20.68
N ASN A 121 25.42 -13.59 -21.36
CA ASN A 121 25.09 -13.62 -22.80
C ASN A 121 23.60 -13.45 -23.13
N THR A 122 22.68 -13.45 -22.16
CA THR A 122 21.25 -13.27 -22.43
C THR A 122 20.82 -11.81 -22.25
N THR A 123 20.10 -11.25 -23.22
CA THR A 123 19.49 -9.89 -23.20
C THR A 123 18.44 -9.67 -22.09
N TYR A 124 18.19 -10.68 -21.25
CA TYR A 124 17.16 -10.66 -20.23
C TYR A 124 17.61 -9.89 -18.98
N ASN A 125 16.79 -8.93 -18.53
CA ASN A 125 16.97 -8.30 -17.22
C ASN A 125 16.44 -9.25 -16.13
N PRO A 126 17.29 -9.82 -15.25
CA PRO A 126 16.83 -10.72 -14.19
C PRO A 126 15.89 -10.04 -13.18
N PHE A 127 15.91 -8.72 -13.08
CA PHE A 127 15.01 -7.93 -12.22
C PHE A 127 13.74 -7.47 -12.95
N GLY A 128 13.58 -7.80 -14.24
CA GLY A 128 12.47 -7.32 -15.06
C GLY A 128 11.10 -7.70 -14.49
N LEU A 129 10.93 -8.96 -14.07
CA LEU A 129 9.67 -9.43 -13.47
C LEU A 129 9.33 -8.67 -12.18
N SER A 130 10.30 -8.50 -11.27
CA SER A 130 10.07 -7.71 -10.06
C SER A 130 9.73 -6.27 -10.37
N GLY A 131 10.39 -5.69 -11.38
CA GLY A 131 10.12 -4.33 -11.83
C GLY A 131 8.67 -4.16 -12.26
N ILE A 132 8.18 -5.04 -13.14
CA ILE A 132 6.78 -5.05 -13.60
C ILE A 132 5.82 -5.22 -12.42
N LEU A 133 6.06 -6.19 -11.54
CA LEU A 133 5.18 -6.46 -10.39
C LEU A 133 5.06 -5.25 -9.45
N ASN A 134 6.17 -4.55 -9.20
CA ASN A 134 6.17 -3.34 -8.38
C ASN A 134 5.40 -2.18 -9.04
N ILE A 135 5.51 -2.01 -10.36
CA ILE A 135 4.71 -1.01 -11.08
C ILE A 135 3.21 -1.34 -10.98
N ILE A 136 2.82 -2.60 -11.19
CA ILE A 136 1.42 -3.02 -11.07
C ILE A 136 0.91 -2.84 -9.63
N ALA A 137 1.71 -3.19 -8.62
CA ALA A 137 1.36 -2.96 -7.21
C ALA A 137 1.16 -1.46 -6.92
N SER A 138 2.02 -0.59 -7.45
CA SER A 138 1.85 0.86 -7.37
C SER A 138 0.54 1.31 -8.02
N SER A 139 0.18 0.79 -9.20
CA SER A 139 -1.06 1.17 -9.88
C SER A 139 -2.29 0.79 -9.05
N PHE A 140 -2.33 -0.41 -8.46
CA PHE A 140 -3.44 -0.81 -7.60
C PHE A 140 -3.54 0.02 -6.32
N LEU A 141 -2.41 0.42 -5.70
CA LEU A 141 -2.43 1.36 -4.58
C LEU A 141 -2.96 2.74 -4.98
N CYS A 142 -2.54 3.26 -6.13
CA CYS A 142 -3.06 4.53 -6.65
C CYS A 142 -4.58 4.45 -6.90
N LEU A 143 -5.08 3.34 -7.45
CA LEU A 143 -6.52 3.13 -7.63
C LEU A 143 -7.27 3.05 -6.30
N ALA A 144 -6.72 2.34 -5.31
CA ALA A 144 -7.29 2.25 -3.96
C ALA A 144 -7.41 3.63 -3.29
N VAL A 145 -6.35 4.45 -3.39
CA VAL A 145 -6.33 5.83 -2.91
C VAL A 145 -7.33 6.69 -3.68
N LEU A 146 -7.38 6.58 -5.01
CA LEU A 146 -8.28 7.37 -5.84
C LEU A 146 -9.75 7.09 -5.49
N PHE A 147 -10.16 5.82 -5.43
CA PHE A 147 -11.53 5.47 -5.03
C PHE A 147 -11.86 5.98 -3.64
N ASN A 148 -10.92 5.84 -2.68
CA ASN A 148 -11.13 6.36 -1.34
C ASN A 148 -11.27 7.89 -1.32
N TYR A 149 -10.47 8.59 -2.11
CA TYR A 149 -10.48 10.04 -2.23
C TYR A 149 -11.79 10.56 -2.84
N ILE A 150 -12.32 9.88 -3.86
CA ILE A 150 -13.63 10.21 -4.42
C ILE A 150 -14.73 10.06 -3.34
N SER A 151 -14.73 8.97 -2.57
CA SER A 151 -15.69 8.82 -1.46
C SER A 151 -15.57 9.90 -0.39
N ILE A 152 -14.35 10.40 -0.12
CA ILE A 152 -14.12 11.53 0.80
C ILE A 152 -14.75 12.81 0.25
N ILE A 153 -14.49 13.14 -1.02
CA ILE A 153 -15.03 14.35 -1.66
C ILE A 153 -16.56 14.32 -1.71
N LEU A 154 -17.14 13.15 -2.00
CA LEU A 154 -18.59 12.97 -2.08
C LEU A 154 -19.26 12.82 -0.71
N GLN A 155 -18.50 12.87 0.39
CA GLN A 155 -18.98 12.67 1.76
C GLN A 155 -19.84 11.39 1.89
N GLU A 156 -19.37 10.31 1.28
CA GLU A 156 -20.08 9.03 1.29
C GLU A 156 -20.14 8.45 2.71
N GLY A 157 -21.37 8.30 3.20
CA GLY A 157 -21.68 7.69 4.47
C GLY A 157 -21.64 6.15 4.45
N ILE A 158 -21.75 5.56 5.64
CA ILE A 158 -21.77 4.13 5.90
C ILE A 158 -22.80 3.94 7.02
N VAL A 159 -23.81 3.13 6.77
CA VAL A 159 -24.87 2.86 7.76
C VAL A 159 -24.36 1.80 8.74
N PHE A 160 -23.53 2.21 9.69
CA PHE A 160 -23.00 1.30 10.71
C PHE A 160 -24.11 0.74 11.61
N PRO A 161 -23.92 -0.45 12.20
CA PRO A 161 -24.80 -0.95 13.25
C PRO A 161 -24.93 0.07 14.39
N PRO A 162 -26.14 0.25 14.97
CA PRO A 162 -26.36 1.23 16.05
C PRO A 162 -25.41 1.08 17.24
N SER A 163 -24.96 -0.15 17.53
CA SER A 163 -24.00 -0.45 18.59
C SER A 163 -22.64 0.25 18.49
N PHE A 164 -22.30 0.82 17.32
CA PHE A 164 -21.00 1.47 17.12
C PHE A 164 -21.02 2.95 17.53
N ASN A 165 -22.21 3.53 17.79
CA ASN A 165 -22.40 4.95 18.13
C ASN A 165 -21.75 5.89 17.08
N VAL A 166 -21.89 5.56 15.79
CA VAL A 166 -21.44 6.38 14.66
C VAL A 166 -22.66 6.70 13.79
N PRO A 167 -22.87 7.97 13.40
CA PRO A 167 -23.96 8.32 12.50
C PRO A 167 -23.75 7.72 11.11
N SER A 168 -24.83 7.65 10.33
CA SER A 168 -24.78 7.10 8.98
C SER A 168 -23.98 7.95 7.99
N GLN A 169 -23.81 9.24 8.27
CA GLN A 169 -23.06 10.18 7.44
C GLN A 169 -22.22 11.12 8.32
N PRO A 170 -20.98 11.45 7.92
CA PRO A 170 -20.19 12.46 8.62
C PRO A 170 -20.65 13.89 8.30
N ASP A 171 -20.42 14.83 9.21
CA ASP A 171 -20.59 16.26 8.94
C ASP A 171 -19.47 16.76 8.02
N THR A 172 -18.24 16.35 8.33
CA THR A 172 -17.07 16.57 7.48
C THR A 172 -16.16 15.35 7.47
N GLN A 173 -15.41 15.20 6.38
CA GLN A 173 -14.52 14.08 6.17
C GLN A 173 -13.16 14.55 5.67
N GLU A 174 -12.10 14.01 6.28
CA GLU A 174 -10.73 14.35 5.96
C GLU A 174 -9.89 13.12 5.59
N ILE A 175 -8.79 13.39 4.90
CA ILE A 175 -7.77 12.41 4.55
C ILE A 175 -7.07 11.94 5.82
N GLY A 176 -7.10 10.63 6.08
CA GLY A 176 -6.37 10.06 7.20
C GLY A 176 -4.91 9.70 6.86
N SER A 177 -4.12 9.54 7.92
CA SER A 177 -2.68 9.21 7.83
C SER A 177 -2.39 7.88 7.12
N ALA A 178 -3.29 6.89 7.22
CA ALA A 178 -3.13 5.60 6.58
C ALA A 178 -3.19 5.73 5.05
N MET A 179 -4.02 6.64 4.52
CA MET A 179 -4.06 6.95 3.10
C MET A 179 -2.77 7.66 2.66
N ALA A 180 -2.22 8.57 3.47
CA ALA A 180 -0.91 9.18 3.20
C ALA A 180 0.21 8.13 3.13
N LEU A 181 0.22 7.14 4.04
CA LEU A 181 1.15 6.01 3.98
C LEU A 181 0.95 5.17 2.71
N ALA A 182 -0.29 4.96 2.25
CA ALA A 182 -0.56 4.27 0.99
C ALA A 182 0.05 5.00 -0.21
N ILE A 183 -0.05 6.34 -0.24
CA ILE A 183 0.55 7.19 -1.28
C ILE A 183 2.08 7.05 -1.25
N ILE A 184 2.70 7.13 -0.07
CA ILE A 184 4.17 6.96 0.08
C ILE A 184 4.60 5.57 -0.41
N ALA A 185 3.86 4.52 -0.04
CA ALA A 185 4.12 3.16 -0.52
C ALA A 185 4.01 3.05 -2.04
N ALA A 186 2.98 3.67 -2.65
CA ALA A 186 2.81 3.69 -4.10
C ALA A 186 4.01 4.34 -4.80
N VAL A 187 4.46 5.52 -4.33
CA VAL A 187 5.65 6.19 -4.87
C VAL A 187 6.90 5.31 -4.76
N PHE A 188 7.13 4.65 -3.62
CA PHE A 188 8.28 3.78 -3.45
C PHE A 188 8.21 2.53 -4.33
N PHE A 189 7.04 1.93 -4.51
CA PHE A 189 6.85 0.83 -5.46
C PHE A 189 7.14 1.30 -6.90
N LEU A 190 6.66 2.48 -7.30
CA LEU A 190 6.90 3.03 -8.64
C LEU A 190 8.38 3.29 -8.90
N LEU A 191 9.07 3.94 -7.95
CA LEU A 191 10.50 4.21 -8.03
C LEU A 191 11.30 2.91 -8.07
N SER A 192 10.97 1.96 -7.19
CA SER A 192 11.59 0.64 -7.16
C SER A 192 11.41 -0.08 -8.50
N GLY A 193 10.18 -0.13 -9.02
CA GLY A 193 9.86 -0.77 -10.28
C GLY A 193 10.67 -0.19 -11.45
N THR A 194 10.75 1.14 -11.52
CA THR A 194 11.51 1.86 -12.57
C THR A 194 13.01 1.57 -12.49
N ILE A 195 13.58 1.57 -11.28
CA ILE A 195 15.00 1.25 -11.04
C ILE A 195 15.31 -0.20 -11.44
N LEU A 196 14.45 -1.14 -11.06
CA LEU A 196 14.65 -2.56 -11.36
C LEU A 196 14.48 -2.86 -12.86
N LEU A 197 13.53 -2.22 -13.54
CA LEU A 197 13.34 -2.35 -14.99
C LEU A 197 14.54 -1.85 -15.81
N THR A 198 15.14 -0.74 -15.37
CA THR A 198 16.30 -0.12 -16.06
C THR A 198 17.63 -0.81 -15.75
N SER A 199 17.65 -1.78 -14.83
CA SER A 199 18.84 -2.54 -14.42
C SER A 199 19.21 -3.66 -15.42
N THR A 200 19.60 -3.32 -16.64
CA THR A 200 20.07 -4.32 -17.64
C THR A 200 21.51 -4.81 -17.36
N PHE A 201 21.84 -6.04 -17.73
CA PHE A 201 23.23 -6.55 -17.82
C PHE A 201 23.75 -6.36 -19.26
N PRO A 202 24.98 -5.87 -19.49
CA PRO A 202 25.51 -5.76 -20.86
C PRO A 202 25.90 -7.14 -21.40
N ARG A 203 25.67 -7.36 -22.71
CA ARG A 203 26.34 -8.40 -23.50
C ARG A 203 27.85 -8.33 -23.23
N GLU A 204 28.48 -9.45 -22.91
CA GLU A 204 29.88 -9.60 -23.33
C GLU A 204 29.88 -9.43 -24.85
N LYS A 205 30.62 -8.44 -25.36
CA LYS A 205 30.89 -8.39 -26.81
C LYS A 205 31.50 -9.76 -27.15
N PRO A 206 30.98 -10.49 -28.15
CA PRO A 206 31.65 -11.72 -28.56
C PRO A 206 33.11 -11.36 -28.82
N MET A 207 34.02 -12.00 -28.09
CA MET A 207 35.43 -11.87 -28.39
C MET A 207 35.55 -12.21 -29.87
N HIS A 208 35.95 -11.22 -30.67
CA HIS A 208 36.38 -11.50 -32.03
C HIS A 208 37.50 -12.53 -31.87
N SER A 209 37.18 -13.78 -32.17
CA SER A 209 38.14 -14.85 -32.31
C SER A 209 39.13 -14.38 -33.35
N LYS A 210 40.33 -13.96 -32.91
CA LYS A 210 41.49 -13.85 -33.78
C LYS A 210 41.96 -15.28 -34.05
N TYR A 211 41.31 -15.94 -34.99
CA TYR A 211 41.85 -17.04 -35.78
C TYR A 211 41.34 -16.86 -37.20
#